data_AF-A0A0N0CG19-F1
#
_entry.id   AF-A0A0N0CG19-F1
#
_cell.length_a   1.000
_cell.length_b   1.000
_cell.length_c   1.000
_cell.angle_alpha   90.00
_cell.angle_beta   90.00
_cell.angle_gamma   90.00
#
_symmetry.space_group_name_H-M   'P 1'
#
loop_
_entity.id
_entity.type
_entity.pdbx_description
1 polymer ?
#
loop_
_entity_poly.entity_id
_entity_poly.type
_entity_poly.pdbx_seq_one_letter_code
_entity_poly.pdbx_strand_id
1 'polypeptide(L)'
;MCFAQSTTDSINVSNKKPAFENATFSRELPANLRQKYNDDDFLYKEKEVKQTESSNINLGLVNGIIVFMKFIFPFLLGGFLIYIILKTVLNIDIRFWKKQKSVKNTTQSLEFDNEDIHQLDLDSLLQEALTTNNFRLATRYYYLKTIKKLNDLKYIDFQIEKTNSDYLLEIDNENIIPDFSYLSYIYSYIWYGEFKVDAIRFKGIQEKYQSFFEKLKNE
;
A
#
# COMPACT_ATOMS: atom_id res chain seq x y z
N MET A 1 -31.64 -59.66 30.07
CA MET A 1 -32.35 -59.57 28.78
C MET A 1 -32.48 -58.10 28.43
N CYS A 2 -31.85 -57.67 27.35
CA CYS A 2 -32.34 -56.71 26.35
C CYS A 2 -31.17 -56.39 25.41
N PHE A 3 -31.40 -56.69 24.13
CA PHE A 3 -30.52 -56.45 22.99
C PHE A 3 -30.71 -55.03 22.45
N ALA A 4 -29.72 -54.61 21.65
CA ALA A 4 -29.83 -53.73 20.47
C ALA A 4 -30.00 -52.21 20.73
N GLN A 5 -29.53 -51.28 19.89
CA GLN A 5 -28.63 -51.29 18.73
C GLN A 5 -28.18 -49.82 18.54
N SER A 6 -26.97 -49.62 18.03
CA SER A 6 -26.49 -48.33 17.54
C SER A 6 -27.28 -47.88 16.30
N THR A 7 -27.86 -46.69 16.32
CA THR A 7 -28.39 -46.05 15.11
C THR A 7 -27.39 -45.03 14.59
N THR A 8 -26.73 -45.38 13.49
CA THR A 8 -26.02 -44.48 12.60
C THR A 8 -27.04 -43.65 11.82
N ASP A 9 -27.14 -42.35 12.11
CA ASP A 9 -27.92 -41.45 11.27
C ASP A 9 -27.08 -41.02 10.06
N SER A 10 -27.51 -41.50 8.91
CA SER A 10 -26.96 -41.20 7.60
C SER A 10 -27.43 -39.80 7.19
N ILE A 11 -26.54 -38.81 7.13
CA ILE A 11 -26.87 -37.50 6.57
C ILE A 11 -26.93 -37.66 5.04
N ASN A 12 -28.14 -37.64 4.50
CA ASN A 12 -28.40 -37.65 3.08
C ASN A 12 -28.14 -36.23 2.52
N VAL A 13 -26.92 -35.99 2.05
CA VAL A 13 -26.56 -34.73 1.37
C VAL A 13 -27.20 -34.74 -0.01
N SER A 14 -28.36 -34.11 -0.11
CA SER A 14 -29.03 -33.84 -1.38
C SER A 14 -28.09 -33.02 -2.26
N ASN A 15 -27.59 -33.66 -3.32
CA ASN A 15 -26.86 -33.04 -4.42
C ASN A 15 -27.79 -32.07 -5.17
N LYS A 16 -27.99 -30.87 -4.63
CA LYS A 16 -28.56 -29.76 -5.40
C LYS A 16 -27.43 -28.98 -6.04
N LYS A 17 -27.19 -29.29 -7.32
CA LYS A 17 -26.40 -28.48 -8.26
C LYS A 17 -26.92 -27.03 -8.19
N PRO A 18 -26.10 -26.01 -7.87
CA PRO A 18 -26.59 -24.64 -7.90
C PRO A 18 -26.83 -24.26 -9.36
N ALA A 19 -28.10 -24.08 -9.73
CA ALA A 19 -28.46 -23.43 -10.98
C ALA A 19 -28.04 -21.96 -10.84
N PHE A 20 -27.01 -21.55 -11.58
CA PHE A 20 -26.75 -20.14 -11.79
C PHE A 20 -27.82 -19.63 -12.75
N GLU A 21 -28.97 -19.26 -12.18
CA GLU A 21 -30.03 -18.60 -12.91
C GLU A 21 -29.54 -17.19 -13.23
N ASN A 22 -29.52 -16.85 -14.52
CA ASN A 22 -29.15 -15.52 -14.99
C ASN A 22 -30.24 -14.53 -14.58
N ALA A 23 -30.30 -14.19 -13.29
CA ALA A 23 -31.21 -13.20 -12.75
C ALA A 23 -30.74 -11.84 -13.24
N THR A 24 -31.28 -11.38 -14.37
CA THR A 24 -31.19 -9.98 -14.77
C THR A 24 -31.95 -9.17 -13.73
N PHE A 25 -31.25 -8.67 -12.73
CA PHE A 25 -31.81 -7.72 -11.78
C PHE A 25 -32.10 -6.41 -12.51
N SER A 26 -33.32 -6.25 -13.00
CA SER A 26 -33.83 -4.94 -13.41
C SER A 26 -34.03 -4.11 -12.15
N ARG A 27 -33.02 -3.33 -11.77
CA ARG A 27 -33.13 -2.35 -10.70
C ARG A 27 -33.81 -1.10 -11.27
N GLU A 28 -35.07 -0.88 -10.92
CA GLU A 28 -35.75 0.36 -11.27
C GLU A 28 -35.19 1.50 -10.42
N LEU A 29 -34.83 2.62 -11.08
CA LEU A 29 -34.41 3.83 -10.39
C LEU A 29 -35.63 4.45 -9.70
N PRO A 30 -35.57 4.77 -8.39
CA PRO A 30 -36.70 5.38 -7.72
C PRO A 30 -37.03 6.73 -8.36
N ALA A 31 -38.32 7.00 -8.60
CA ALA A 31 -38.76 8.19 -9.33
C ALA A 31 -38.36 9.53 -8.67
N ASN A 32 -38.07 9.52 -7.37
CA ASN A 32 -37.81 10.70 -6.54
C ASN A 32 -36.34 10.85 -6.11
N LEU A 33 -35.37 10.45 -6.94
CA LEU A 33 -33.93 10.64 -6.66
C LEU A 33 -33.60 12.09 -6.26
N ARG A 34 -34.15 13.08 -6.95
CA ARG A 34 -33.90 14.51 -6.65
C ARG A 34 -34.29 14.88 -5.23
N GLN A 35 -35.43 14.42 -4.73
CA GLN A 35 -35.85 14.72 -3.36
C GLN A 35 -35.04 13.98 -2.30
N LYS A 36 -34.58 12.76 -2.60
CA LYS A 36 -33.80 11.94 -1.67
C LYS A 36 -32.40 12.49 -1.38
N TYR A 37 -31.84 13.27 -2.30
CA TYR A 37 -30.46 13.81 -2.21
C TYR A 37 -30.44 15.34 -2.17
N ASN A 38 -31.49 15.96 -1.61
CA ASN A 38 -31.58 17.42 -1.43
C ASN A 38 -31.07 17.89 -0.06
N ASP A 39 -30.48 17.00 0.75
CA ASP A 39 -29.92 17.35 2.05
C ASP A 39 -28.70 18.28 1.90
N ASP A 40 -28.45 19.10 2.93
CA ASP A 40 -27.35 20.07 2.94
C ASP A 40 -25.96 19.42 2.75
N ASP A 41 -25.83 18.13 3.08
CA ASP A 41 -24.62 17.33 2.89
C ASP A 41 -24.20 17.19 1.41
N PHE A 42 -25.13 17.37 0.47
CA PHE A 42 -24.89 17.28 -0.98
C PHE A 42 -24.78 18.67 -1.65
N LEU A 43 -24.89 19.75 -0.88
CA LEU A 43 -24.68 21.12 -1.36
C LEU A 43 -23.20 21.49 -1.25
N TYR A 44 -22.43 21.15 -2.28
CA TYR A 44 -21.01 21.53 -2.38
C TYR A 44 -20.85 23.04 -2.44
N LYS A 45 -20.48 23.66 -1.32
CA LYS A 45 -20.01 25.06 -1.29
C LYS A 45 -18.52 25.07 -1.65
N GLU A 46 -18.20 25.58 -2.82
CA GLU A 46 -16.83 25.90 -3.20
C GLU A 46 -16.28 26.89 -2.16
N LYS A 47 -15.19 26.53 -1.48
CA LYS A 47 -14.59 27.40 -0.48
C LYS A 47 -13.91 28.55 -1.21
N GLU A 48 -14.38 29.77 -0.98
CA GLU A 48 -13.71 30.97 -1.50
C GLU A 48 -12.24 30.99 -1.04
N VAL A 49 -11.33 30.92 -2.01
CA VAL A 49 -9.89 31.06 -1.77
C VAL A 49 -9.64 32.51 -1.38
N LYS A 50 -9.27 32.76 -0.12
CA LYS A 50 -8.85 34.09 0.34
C LYS A 50 -7.64 34.53 -0.49
N GLN A 51 -7.80 35.61 -1.27
CA GLN A 51 -6.67 36.30 -1.89
C GLN A 51 -5.76 36.83 -0.79
N THR A 52 -4.53 36.32 -0.73
CA THR A 52 -3.53 36.80 0.22
C THR A 52 -3.08 38.20 -0.21
N GLU A 53 -3.41 39.20 0.61
CA GLU A 53 -2.94 40.57 0.45
C GLU A 53 -1.40 40.61 0.38
N SER A 54 -0.88 41.40 -0.57
CA SER A 54 0.56 41.64 -0.73
C SER A 54 1.13 42.26 0.54
N SER A 55 2.04 41.53 1.19
CA SER A 55 2.68 41.94 2.42
C SER A 55 3.57 43.17 2.20
N ASN A 56 3.49 44.12 3.15
CA ASN A 56 4.42 45.23 3.26
C ASN A 56 5.82 44.68 3.54
N ILE A 57 6.65 44.54 2.51
CA ILE A 57 8.00 44.00 2.62
C ILE A 57 8.85 45.02 3.38
N ASN A 58 9.21 44.69 4.63
CA ASN A 58 10.04 45.54 5.47
C ASN A 58 11.43 45.74 4.84
N LEU A 59 11.63 46.90 4.19
CA LEU A 59 12.83 47.27 3.41
C LEU A 59 14.15 47.11 4.20
N GLY A 60 14.11 47.26 5.53
CA GLY A 60 15.26 47.03 6.41
C GLY A 60 15.69 45.55 6.49
N LEU A 61 14.75 44.60 6.46
CA LEU A 61 15.08 43.17 6.44
C LEU A 61 15.65 42.75 5.09
N VAL A 62 15.14 43.32 3.99
CA VAL A 62 15.63 43.03 2.64
C VAL A 62 17.09 43.50 2.49
N ASN A 63 17.41 44.68 3.00
CA ASN A 63 18.78 45.18 2.99
C ASN A 63 19.73 44.33 3.86
N GLY A 64 19.26 43.84 5.01
CA GLY A 64 20.00 42.89 5.84
C GLY A 64 20.30 41.57 5.12
N ILE A 65 19.30 41.03 4.40
CA ILE A 65 19.46 39.83 3.57
C ILE A 65 20.47 40.07 2.45
N ILE A 66 20.45 41.22 1.79
CA ILE A 66 21.40 41.56 0.71
C ILE A 66 22.85 41.60 1.23
N VAL A 67 23.08 42.23 2.39
CA VAL A 67 24.42 42.27 3.01
C VAL A 67 24.88 40.88 3.42
N PHE A 68 23.99 40.08 4.03
CA PHE A 68 24.30 38.69 4.38
C PHE A 68 24.65 37.85 3.15
N MET A 69 23.87 37.99 2.07
CA MET A 69 24.06 37.25 0.83
C MET A 69 25.39 37.59 0.14
N LYS A 70 25.84 38.84 0.23
CA LYS A 70 27.09 39.27 -0.39
C LYS A 70 28.32 38.89 0.44
N PHE A 71 28.25 39.03 1.77
CA PHE A 71 29.44 38.94 2.62
C PHE A 71 29.54 37.63 3.41
N ILE A 72 28.43 37.03 3.85
CA ILE A 72 28.45 35.87 4.76
C ILE A 72 28.19 34.58 3.98
N PHE A 73 27.25 34.61 3.03
CA PHE A 73 26.87 33.47 2.22
C PHE A 73 28.03 32.78 1.45
N PRO A 74 28.98 33.48 0.79
CA PRO A 74 30.06 32.80 0.07
C PRO A 74 30.98 31.98 0.98
N PHE A 75 31.23 32.45 2.22
CA PHE A 75 31.99 31.68 3.20
C PHE A 75 31.21 30.48 3.73
N LEU A 76 29.90 30.63 3.94
CA LEU A 76 29.02 29.53 4.31
C LEU A 76 29.00 28.44 3.24
N LEU A 77 28.87 28.85 1.98
CA LEU A 77 28.82 27.94 0.84
C LEU A 77 30.16 27.24 0.62
N GLY A 78 31.27 27.99 0.71
CA GLY A 78 32.63 27.43 0.62
C GLY A 78 32.93 26.45 1.76
N GLY A 79 32.58 26.81 3.00
CA GLY A 79 32.74 25.94 4.16
C GLY A 79 31.87 24.68 4.08
N PHE A 80 30.63 24.80 3.60
CA PHE A 80 29.75 23.65 3.37
C PHE A 80 30.30 22.71 2.29
N LEU A 81 30.87 23.26 1.22
CA LEU A 81 31.49 22.47 0.16
C LEU A 81 32.74 21.72 0.67
N ILE A 82 33.60 22.42 1.43
CA ILE A 82 34.74 21.81 2.13
C ILE A 82 34.27 20.69 3.08
N TYR A 83 33.19 20.91 3.81
CA TYR A 83 32.61 19.94 4.73
C TYR A 83 32.12 18.68 4.01
N ILE A 84 31.44 18.81 2.86
CA ILE A 84 31.02 17.67 2.03
C ILE A 84 32.24 16.87 1.57
N ILE A 85 33.28 17.55 1.06
CA ILE A 85 34.49 16.88 0.56
C ILE A 85 35.17 16.10 1.70
N LEU A 86 35.36 16.72 2.87
CA LEU A 86 35.91 16.06 4.05
C LEU A 86 35.06 14.87 4.50
N LYS A 87 33.73 15.03 4.54
CA LYS A 87 32.80 13.98 4.95
C LYS A 87 32.82 12.79 3.99
N THR A 88 32.88 13.04 2.68
CA THR A 88 32.92 12.00 1.64
C THR A 88 34.26 11.27 1.65
N VAL A 89 35.39 11.95 1.87
CA VAL A 89 36.72 11.32 1.90
C VAL A 89 36.96 10.54 3.20
N LEU A 90 36.44 11.00 4.33
CA LEU A 90 36.65 10.36 5.64
C LEU A 90 35.69 9.20 5.92
N ASN A 91 34.75 8.89 5.01
CA ASN A 91 33.76 7.82 5.14
C ASN A 91 33.09 7.78 6.53
N ILE A 92 32.88 8.95 7.12
CA ILE A 92 32.26 9.06 8.44
C ILE A 92 30.77 8.81 8.20
N ASP A 93 30.35 7.58 8.45
CA ASP A 93 28.96 7.18 8.53
C ASP A 93 28.27 7.99 9.64
N ILE A 94 27.82 9.20 9.31
CA ILE A 94 26.95 9.98 10.18
C ILE A 94 25.55 9.37 10.05
N ARG A 95 25.38 8.20 10.67
CA ARG A 95 24.12 7.47 10.87
C ARG A 95 23.14 8.19 11.81
N PHE A 96 23.32 9.50 12.03
CA PHE A 96 22.65 10.29 13.07
C PHE A 96 21.47 11.14 12.60
N TRP A 97 20.98 10.94 11.37
CA TRP A 97 19.78 11.64 10.90
C TRP A 97 18.60 10.72 10.55
N LYS A 98 18.43 9.63 11.29
CA LYS A 98 17.09 9.03 11.41
C LYS A 98 16.28 9.88 12.39
N LYS A 99 15.72 10.98 11.90
CA LYS A 99 14.57 11.60 12.58
C LYS A 99 13.47 10.54 12.58
N GLN A 100 13.20 9.95 13.74
CA GLN A 100 11.91 9.34 14.00
C GLN A 100 10.85 10.43 13.80
N LYS A 101 10.29 10.51 12.59
CA LYS A 101 9.00 11.15 12.41
C LYS A 101 8.00 10.25 13.11
N SER A 102 7.62 10.69 14.30
CA SER A 102 6.41 10.27 14.98
C SER A 102 5.28 10.16 13.96
N VAL A 103 4.66 8.98 13.94
CA VAL A 103 3.52 8.61 13.10
C VAL A 103 2.41 9.64 13.32
N LYS A 104 2.37 10.65 12.46
CA LYS A 104 1.15 11.39 12.17
C LYS A 104 0.63 10.84 10.86
N ASN A 105 -0.49 10.10 10.98
CA ASN A 105 -1.32 9.64 9.89
C ASN A 105 -1.76 10.85 9.05
N THR A 106 -0.99 11.22 8.02
CA THR A 106 -1.42 12.07 6.91
C THR A 106 -0.34 11.97 5.84
N THR A 107 -0.64 11.23 4.77
CA THR A 107 -0.15 11.51 3.42
C THR A 107 1.37 11.52 3.23
N GLN A 108 2.01 10.37 3.44
CA GLN A 108 3.27 10.03 2.76
C GLN A 108 3.07 8.68 2.07
N SER A 109 2.06 8.60 1.20
CA SER A 109 1.58 7.33 0.64
C SER A 109 1.22 7.40 -0.84
N LEU A 110 1.80 8.34 -1.61
CA LEU A 110 1.48 8.46 -3.04
C LEU A 110 2.71 8.70 -3.94
N GLU A 111 3.92 8.82 -3.39
CA GLU A 111 5.12 9.16 -4.18
C GLU A 111 5.93 7.93 -4.63
N PHE A 112 5.33 6.74 -4.55
CA PHE A 112 5.90 5.51 -5.14
C PHE A 112 4.92 4.85 -6.12
N ASP A 113 3.84 5.53 -6.50
CA ASP A 113 2.76 4.95 -7.31
C ASP A 113 3.07 4.89 -8.82
N ASN A 114 4.28 5.26 -9.25
CA ASN A 114 4.69 5.21 -10.67
C ASN A 114 6.06 4.56 -10.88
N GLU A 115 6.69 4.01 -9.84
CA GLU A 115 7.95 3.30 -10.01
C GLU A 115 7.66 1.93 -10.59
N ASP A 116 8.23 1.68 -11.77
CA ASP A 116 8.34 0.37 -12.38
C ASP A 116 8.77 -0.66 -11.31
N ILE A 117 7.88 -1.59 -10.95
CA ILE A 117 8.13 -2.62 -9.92
C ILE A 117 9.43 -3.39 -10.21
N HIS A 118 9.88 -3.40 -11.47
CA HIS A 118 11.14 -4.02 -11.87
C HIS A 118 12.40 -3.28 -11.39
N GLN A 119 12.33 -1.95 -11.20
CA GLN A 119 13.48 -1.11 -10.84
C GLN A 119 13.64 -0.94 -9.32
N LEU A 120 12.60 -1.26 -8.56
CA LEU A 120 12.59 -1.06 -7.11
C LEU A 120 13.31 -2.21 -6.36
N ASP A 121 14.20 -1.85 -5.44
CA ASP A 121 14.82 -2.79 -4.50
C ASP A 121 13.82 -3.17 -3.38
N LEU A 122 12.86 -4.04 -3.76
CA LEU A 122 11.82 -4.54 -2.87
C LEU A 122 12.38 -5.30 -1.67
N ASP A 123 13.59 -5.87 -1.77
CA ASP A 123 14.22 -6.59 -0.67
C ASP A 123 14.68 -5.64 0.42
N SER A 124 15.39 -4.56 0.05
CA SER A 124 15.80 -3.51 0.98
C SER A 124 14.59 -2.84 1.65
N LEU A 125 13.57 -2.48 0.86
CA LEU A 125 12.35 -1.86 1.38
C LEU A 125 11.59 -2.76 2.34
N LEU A 126 11.50 -4.06 2.03
CA LEU A 126 10.88 -5.03 2.92
C LEU A 126 11.66 -5.15 4.23
N GLN A 127 12.99 -5.24 4.17
CA GLN A 127 13.83 -5.29 5.38
C GLN A 127 13.69 -4.02 6.24
N GLU A 128 13.62 -2.84 5.62
CA GLU A 128 13.37 -1.60 6.34
C GLU A 128 11.99 -1.61 7.01
N ALA A 129 10.95 -2.03 6.30
CA ALA A 129 9.60 -2.11 6.86
C ALA A 129 9.53 -3.10 8.05
N LEU A 130 10.20 -4.24 7.94
CA LEU A 130 10.28 -5.24 9.02
C LEU A 130 11.04 -4.70 10.25
N THR A 131 12.21 -4.08 10.04
CA THR A 131 13.02 -3.52 11.14
C THR A 131 12.36 -2.34 11.85
N THR A 132 11.53 -1.58 11.13
CA THR A 132 10.74 -0.47 11.69
C THR A 132 9.39 -0.91 12.25
N ASN A 133 9.07 -2.20 12.22
CA ASN A 133 7.76 -2.76 12.58
C ASN A 133 6.58 -2.13 11.83
N ASN A 134 6.83 -1.64 10.61
CA ASN A 134 5.77 -1.14 9.75
C ASN A 134 5.13 -2.29 8.97
N PHE A 135 4.27 -3.03 9.65
CA PHE A 135 3.64 -4.23 9.11
C PHE A 135 2.76 -3.95 7.88
N ARG A 136 2.16 -2.76 7.78
CA ARG A 136 1.38 -2.36 6.59
C ARG A 136 2.27 -2.23 5.36
N LEU A 137 3.42 -1.55 5.48
CA LEU A 137 4.39 -1.47 4.39
C LEU A 137 5.01 -2.83 4.08
N ALA A 138 5.34 -3.61 5.11
CA ALA A 138 5.90 -4.94 4.91
C ALA A 138 4.91 -5.84 4.13
N THR A 139 3.61 -5.81 4.45
CA THR A 139 2.58 -6.51 3.67
C THR A 139 2.51 -6.01 2.23
N ARG A 140 2.58 -4.69 1.98
CA ARG A 140 2.63 -4.14 0.62
C ARG A 140 3.83 -4.68 -0.15
N TYR A 141 5.03 -4.61 0.41
CA TYR A 141 6.24 -5.06 -0.27
C TYR A 141 6.24 -6.58 -0.51
N TYR A 142 5.73 -7.36 0.44
CA TYR A 142 5.48 -8.79 0.20
C TYR A 142 4.55 -9.00 -1.00
N TYR A 143 3.45 -8.26 -1.09
CA TYR A 143 2.51 -8.38 -2.21
C TYR A 143 3.11 -7.97 -3.56
N LEU A 144 3.86 -6.86 -3.61
CA LEU A 144 4.55 -6.44 -4.83
C LEU A 144 5.60 -7.47 -5.28
N LYS A 145 6.31 -8.10 -4.33
CA LYS A 145 7.21 -9.22 -4.64
C LYS A 145 6.45 -10.43 -5.21
N THR A 146 5.23 -10.70 -4.72
CA THR A 146 4.36 -11.74 -5.27
C THR A 146 4.00 -11.48 -6.71
N ILE A 147 3.52 -10.27 -7.03
CA ILE A 147 3.21 -9.86 -8.41
C ILE A 147 4.45 -9.98 -9.30
N LYS A 148 5.59 -9.45 -8.86
CA LYS A 148 6.85 -9.55 -9.60
C LYS A 148 7.22 -11.01 -9.90
N LYS A 149 7.15 -11.88 -8.89
CA LYS A 149 7.50 -13.30 -9.05
C LYS A 149 6.57 -14.03 -10.00
N LEU A 150 5.26 -13.79 -9.93
CA LEU A 150 4.28 -14.38 -10.84
C LEU A 150 4.51 -13.90 -12.29
N ASN A 151 4.85 -12.63 -12.46
CA ASN A 151 5.19 -12.07 -13.77
C ASN A 151 6.49 -12.66 -14.34
N ASP A 152 7.52 -12.81 -13.50
CA ASP A 152 8.79 -13.44 -13.88
C ASP A 152 8.58 -14.91 -14.32
N LEU A 153 7.65 -15.61 -13.67
CA LEU A 153 7.25 -16.99 -14.00
C LEU A 153 6.19 -17.07 -15.12
N LYS A 154 5.77 -15.94 -15.70
CA LYS A 154 4.78 -15.85 -16.78
C LYS A 154 3.37 -16.37 -16.42
N TYR A 155 3.03 -16.42 -15.13
CA TYR A 155 1.64 -16.68 -14.70
C TYR A 155 0.73 -15.47 -14.89
N ILE A 156 1.30 -14.27 -14.94
CA ILE A 156 0.59 -13.01 -15.19
C ILE A 156 1.43 -12.11 -16.09
N ASP A 157 0.80 -11.12 -16.70
CA ASP A 157 1.45 -10.02 -17.40
C ASP A 157 1.26 -8.72 -16.61
N PHE A 158 2.30 -8.24 -15.94
CA PHE A 158 2.22 -7.06 -15.08
C PHE A 158 1.90 -5.79 -15.88
N GLN A 159 0.84 -5.07 -15.47
CA GLN A 159 0.48 -3.75 -15.99
C GLN A 159 0.02 -2.84 -14.85
N ILE A 160 0.39 -1.57 -14.88
CA ILE A 160 0.15 -0.64 -13.75
C ILE A 160 -1.34 -0.40 -13.48
N GLU A 161 -2.17 -0.47 -14.53
CA GLU A 161 -3.61 -0.26 -14.47
C GLU A 161 -4.42 -1.49 -14.04
N LYS A 162 -3.80 -2.68 -13.98
CA LYS A 162 -4.49 -3.93 -13.61
C LYS A 162 -4.77 -4.01 -12.12
N THR A 163 -5.95 -4.52 -11.78
CA THR A 163 -6.36 -4.80 -10.41
C THR A 163 -5.90 -6.18 -9.95
N ASN A 164 -5.93 -6.41 -8.63
CA ASN A 164 -5.64 -7.73 -8.05
C ASN A 164 -6.57 -8.83 -8.59
N SER A 165 -7.80 -8.47 -8.95
CA SER A 165 -8.78 -9.39 -9.55
C SER A 165 -8.43 -9.72 -11.00
N ASP A 166 -7.91 -8.77 -11.76
CA ASP A 166 -7.45 -9.01 -13.14
C ASP A 166 -6.30 -10.02 -13.14
N TYR A 167 -5.33 -9.85 -12.25
CA TYR A 167 -4.23 -10.82 -12.08
C TYR A 167 -4.71 -12.22 -11.68
N LEU A 168 -5.77 -12.32 -10.87
CA LEU A 168 -6.31 -13.62 -10.48
C LEU A 168 -6.95 -14.35 -11.67
N LEU A 169 -7.52 -13.62 -12.63
CA LEU A 169 -8.14 -14.18 -13.82
C LEU A 169 -7.13 -14.63 -14.89
N GLU A 170 -5.87 -14.16 -14.81
CA GLU A 170 -4.80 -14.55 -15.73
C GLU A 170 -4.12 -15.87 -15.35
N ILE A 171 -4.20 -16.28 -14.09
CA ILE A 171 -3.52 -17.47 -13.60
C ILE A 171 -4.34 -18.72 -13.97
N ASP A 172 -3.80 -19.53 -14.88
CA ASP A 172 -4.42 -20.81 -15.28
C ASP A 172 -4.09 -21.97 -14.31
N ASN A 173 -3.04 -21.85 -13.50
CA ASN A 173 -2.62 -22.93 -12.61
C ASN A 173 -3.53 -23.02 -11.36
N GLU A 174 -4.41 -24.02 -11.36
CA GLU A 174 -5.36 -24.30 -10.28
C GLU A 174 -4.71 -24.48 -8.89
N ASN A 175 -3.44 -24.89 -8.82
CA ASN A 175 -2.74 -25.03 -7.55
C ASN A 175 -2.34 -23.68 -6.95
N ILE A 176 -2.15 -22.64 -7.77
CA ILE A 176 -1.66 -21.32 -7.33
C ILE A 176 -2.82 -20.39 -6.95
N ILE A 177 -3.95 -20.50 -7.66
CA ILE A 177 -5.13 -19.63 -7.51
C ILE A 177 -5.60 -19.46 -6.05
N PRO A 178 -5.76 -20.54 -5.23
CA PRO A 178 -6.27 -20.39 -3.87
C PRO A 178 -5.35 -19.54 -2.97
N ASP A 179 -4.04 -19.75 -3.09
CA ASP A 179 -3.05 -19.04 -2.28
C ASP A 179 -2.94 -17.58 -2.73
N PHE A 180 -2.87 -17.33 -4.05
CA PHE A 180 -2.78 -15.97 -4.57
C PHE A 180 -4.04 -15.14 -4.28
N SER A 181 -5.23 -15.75 -4.39
CA SER A 181 -6.50 -15.13 -4.02
C SER A 181 -6.49 -14.68 -2.55
N TYR A 182 -6.04 -15.56 -1.66
CA TYR A 182 -5.98 -15.27 -0.24
C TYR A 182 -4.93 -14.20 0.12
N LEU A 183 -3.75 -14.22 -0.51
CA LEU A 183 -2.74 -13.18 -0.34
C LEU A 183 -3.24 -11.81 -0.86
N SER A 184 -3.93 -11.81 -2.00
CA SER A 184 -4.58 -10.61 -2.56
C SER A 184 -5.64 -10.04 -1.63
N TYR A 185 -6.45 -10.90 -1.00
CA TYR A 185 -7.41 -10.48 0.01
C TYR A 185 -6.71 -9.84 1.22
N ILE A 186 -5.66 -10.46 1.77
CA ILE A 186 -4.89 -9.92 2.90
C ILE A 186 -4.34 -8.54 2.55
N TYR A 187 -3.72 -8.41 1.37
CA TYR A 187 -3.18 -7.14 0.90
C TYR A 187 -4.27 -6.08 0.78
N SER A 188 -5.38 -6.37 0.09
CA SER A 188 -6.47 -5.42 -0.10
C SER A 188 -7.05 -4.94 1.23
N TYR A 189 -7.23 -5.88 2.18
CA TYR A 189 -7.69 -5.59 3.52
C TYR A 189 -6.72 -4.63 4.22
N ILE A 190 -5.45 -4.99 4.38
CA ILE A 190 -4.48 -4.20 5.16
C ILE A 190 -4.14 -2.87 4.49
N TRP A 191 -3.99 -2.85 3.18
CA TRP A 191 -3.57 -1.67 2.44
C TRP A 191 -4.71 -0.67 2.27
N TYR A 192 -5.79 -1.05 1.57
CA TYR A 192 -6.89 -0.13 1.27
C TYR A 192 -7.88 0.01 2.44
N GLY A 193 -7.99 -1.00 3.31
CA GLY A 193 -8.83 -0.93 4.50
C GLY A 193 -8.17 -0.27 5.72
N GLU A 194 -6.89 0.13 5.62
CA GLU A 194 -6.09 0.73 6.71
C GLU A 194 -6.13 -0.06 8.04
N PHE A 195 -6.33 -1.39 7.97
CA PHE A 195 -6.41 -2.20 9.18
C PHE A 195 -5.05 -2.30 9.86
N LYS A 196 -5.05 -2.02 11.16
CA LYS A 196 -3.87 -2.20 12.01
C LYS A 196 -3.58 -3.68 12.19
N VAL A 197 -2.33 -4.05 11.93
CA VAL A 197 -1.82 -5.41 12.11
C VAL A 197 -0.81 -5.36 13.26
N ASP A 198 -0.95 -6.27 14.22
CA ASP A 198 0.04 -6.46 15.29
C ASP A 198 1.11 -7.48 14.87
N ALA A 199 2.18 -7.59 15.66
CA ALA A 199 3.30 -8.49 15.33
C ALA A 199 2.89 -9.98 15.27
N ILE A 200 1.90 -10.40 16.08
CA ILE A 200 1.46 -11.80 16.15
C ILE A 200 0.70 -12.16 14.87
N ARG A 201 -0.24 -11.32 14.46
CA ARG A 201 -1.00 -11.47 13.21
C ARG A 201 -0.07 -11.35 12.00
N PHE A 202 0.86 -10.40 12.03
CA PHE A 202 1.81 -10.19 10.96
C PHE A 202 2.71 -11.42 10.75
N LYS A 203 3.16 -12.08 11.82
CA LYS A 203 3.96 -13.31 11.70
C LYS A 203 3.24 -14.38 10.87
N GLY A 204 1.95 -14.61 11.13
CA GLY A 204 1.16 -15.55 10.33
C GLY A 204 1.01 -15.13 8.87
N ILE A 205 0.82 -13.83 8.62
CA ILE A 205 0.78 -13.27 7.25
C ILE A 205 2.11 -13.49 6.53
N GLN A 206 3.23 -13.20 7.19
CA GLN A 206 4.57 -13.38 6.66
C GLN A 206 4.83 -14.85 6.29
N GLU A 207 4.47 -15.79 7.16
CA GLU A 207 4.60 -17.23 6.91
C GLU A 207 3.81 -17.67 5.66
N LYS A 208 2.63 -17.08 5.41
CA LYS A 208 1.81 -17.35 4.22
C LYS A 208 2.49 -16.87 2.93
N TYR A 209 3.04 -15.65 2.93
CA TYR A 209 3.81 -15.14 1.79
C TYR A 209 5.06 -15.98 1.52
N GLN A 210 5.80 -16.34 2.57
CA GLN A 210 7.01 -17.17 2.44
C GLN A 210 6.67 -18.57 1.91
N SER A 211 5.63 -19.21 2.44
CA SER A 211 5.18 -20.53 1.97
C SER A 211 4.77 -20.49 0.50
N PHE A 212 4.10 -19.42 0.06
CA PHE A 212 3.75 -19.23 -1.34
C PHE A 212 4.99 -19.07 -2.23
N PHE A 213 5.99 -18.30 -1.80
CA PHE A 213 7.25 -18.16 -2.56
C PHE A 213 8.03 -19.47 -2.66
N GLU A 214 8.07 -20.28 -1.61
CA GLU A 214 8.69 -21.60 -1.67
C GLU A 214 7.92 -22.54 -2.60
N LYS A 215 6.58 -22.48 -2.60
CA LYS A 215 5.74 -23.24 -3.53
C LYS A 215 6.06 -22.87 -4.98
N LEU A 216 6.13 -21.58 -5.31
CA LEU A 216 6.48 -21.09 -6.65
C LEU A 216 7.91 -21.43 -7.10
N LYS A 217 8.82 -21.78 -6.18
CA LYS A 217 10.19 -22.19 -6.51
C LYS A 217 10.29 -23.67 -6.91
N ASN A 218 9.33 -24.47 -6.47
CA ASN A 218 9.32 -25.92 -6.69
C ASN A 218 8.49 -26.34 -7.91
N GLU A 219 7.90 -25.37 -8.63
CA GLU A 219 7.34 -25.56 -9.97
C GLU A 219 8.42 -25.28 -11.03
#